data_AF-A0A7X0JJC5-F1
#
_entry.id   AF-A0A7X0JJC5-F1
#
_cell.length_a   1.000
_cell.length_b   1.000
_cell.length_c   1.000
_cell.angle_alpha   90.00
_cell.angle_beta   90.00
_cell.angle_gamma   90.00
#
_symmetry.space_group_name_H-M   'P 1'
#
loop_
_entity.id
_entity.type
_entity.pdbx_description
1 polymer ?
#
loop_
_entity_poly.entity_id
_entity_poly.type
_entity_poly.pdbx_seq_one_letter_code
_entity_poly.pdbx_strand_id
1 'polypeptide(L)' 'MAQDPFEPVPGPIPPTPAPPVPPIGEPEPDRLPDEDPVPNPDENDDPPQYA' A
#
# COMPACT_ATOMS: atom_id res chain seq x y z
N MET A 1 28.51 -32.40 37.49
CA MET A 1 28.61 -33.08 36.19
C MET A 1 29.33 -32.14 35.26
N ALA A 2 30.44 -32.54 34.66
CA ALA A 2 31.22 -31.70 33.76
C ALA A 2 30.64 -31.83 32.34
N GLN A 3 30.59 -30.72 31.60
CA GLN A 3 30.11 -30.70 30.21
C GLN A 3 31.13 -31.38 29.29
N ASP A 4 30.66 -32.18 28.34
CA ASP A 4 31.51 -32.95 27.43
C ASP A 4 32.25 -32.00 26.46
N PRO A 5 33.59 -32.08 26.30
CA PRO A 5 34.37 -31.16 25.46
C PRO A 5 34.00 -31.19 23.97
N PHE A 6 33.32 -32.26 23.52
CA PHE A 6 32.89 -32.43 22.14
C PHE A 6 31.44 -31.97 21.91
N GLU A 7 30.69 -31.65 22.96
CA GLU A 7 29.35 -31.11 22.80
C GLU A 7 29.41 -29.62 22.40
N PRO A 8 28.75 -29.23 21.31
CA PRO A 8 28.69 -27.84 20.91
C PRO A 8 27.93 -27.03 21.97
N VAL A 9 28.52 -25.91 22.37
CA VAL A 9 27.86 -24.98 23.29
C VAL A 9 26.61 -24.42 22.61
N PRO A 10 25.42 -24.52 23.23
CA PRO A 10 24.21 -23.93 22.65
C PRO A 10 24.40 -22.43 22.45
N GLY A 11 24.42 -21.99 21.20
CA GLY A 11 24.44 -20.58 20.84
C GLY A 11 23.08 -19.92 21.05
N PRO A 12 23.00 -18.58 21.06
CA PRO A 12 21.73 -17.88 21.11
C PRO A 12 20.87 -18.28 19.90
N ILE A 13 19.60 -18.62 20.16
CA ILE A 13 18.65 -18.96 19.10
C ILE A 13 18.38 -17.68 18.29
N PRO A 14 18.49 -17.73 16.94
CA PRO A 14 18.18 -16.57 16.11
C PRO A 14 16.72 -16.15 16.30
N PRO A 15 16.41 -14.84 16.25
CA PRO A 15 15.05 -14.37 16.37
C PRO A 15 14.19 -14.91 15.21
N THR A 16 12.93 -15.21 15.50
CA THR A 16 11.98 -15.61 14.46
C THR A 16 11.72 -14.44 13.49
N PRO A 17 11.61 -14.71 12.17
CA PRO A 17 11.24 -13.68 11.21
C PRO A 17 9.88 -13.07 11.53
N ALA A 18 9.74 -11.77 11.26
CA ALA A 18 8.45 -11.11 11.38
C ALA A 18 7.45 -11.66 10.34
N PRO A 19 6.16 -11.74 10.67
CA PRO A 19 5.14 -12.09 9.69
C PRO A 19 5.09 -11.05 8.56
N PRO A 20 4.69 -11.43 7.34
CA PRO A 20 4.55 -10.50 6.24
C PRO A 20 3.49 -9.44 6.58
N VAL A 21 3.76 -8.19 6.20
CA VAL A 21 2.77 -7.12 6.31
C VAL A 21 1.64 -7.34 5.29
N PRO A 22 0.38 -7.12 5.67
CA PRO A 22 -0.74 -7.22 4.75
C PRO A 22 -0.63 -6.15 3.63
N PRO A 23 -1.28 -6.36 2.48
CA PRO A 23 -1.38 -5.35 1.44
C PRO A 23 -1.99 -4.06 2.00
N ILE A 24 -1.45 -2.91 1.59
CA ILE A 24 -2.11 -1.64 1.84
C ILE A 24 -3.37 -1.54 0.97
N GLY A 25 -4.42 -0.92 1.50
CA GLY A 25 -5.68 -0.71 0.76
C GLY A 25 -5.51 0.25 -0.42
N GLU A 26 -6.56 0.35 -1.24
CA GLU A 26 -6.65 1.39 -2.26
C GLU A 26 -6.69 2.79 -1.61
N PRO A 27 -6.15 3.82 -2.27
CA PRO A 27 -6.29 5.20 -1.81
C PRO A 27 -7.75 5.65 -1.89
N GLU A 28 -8.15 6.54 -0.98
CA GLU A 28 -9.47 7.15 -1.03
C GLU A 28 -9.64 7.99 -2.32
N PRO A 29 -10.83 8.04 -2.92
CA PRO A 29 -11.11 8.93 -4.03
C PRO A 29 -10.87 10.40 -3.66
N ASP A 30 -10.27 11.17 -4.56
CA ASP A 30 -10.01 12.60 -4.34
C ASP A 30 -11.31 13.45 -4.33
N ARG A 31 -12.42 12.89 -4.82
CA ARG A 31 -13.70 13.60 -5.00
C ARG A 31 -14.78 13.02 -4.10
N LEU A 32 -15.61 13.91 -3.58
CA LEU A 32 -16.82 13.53 -2.87
C LEU A 32 -17.84 12.91 -3.83
N PRO A 33 -18.73 12.04 -3.34
CA PRO A 33 -19.77 11.42 -4.16
C PRO A 33 -20.84 12.40 -4.63
N ASP A 34 -21.03 13.51 -3.91
CA ASP A 34 -22.01 14.56 -4.24
C ASP A 34 -21.46 15.60 -5.23
N GLU A 35 -20.18 15.51 -5.60
CA GLU A 35 -19.56 16.44 -6.56
C GLU A 35 -19.96 16.05 -7.99
N ASP A 36 -20.40 17.04 -8.79
CA ASP A 36 -20.75 16.79 -10.19
C ASP A 36 -19.52 16.32 -10.99
N PRO A 37 -19.68 15.35 -11.90
CA PRO A 37 -18.59 14.91 -12.75
C PRO A 37 -18.12 16.06 -13.67
N VAL A 38 -16.84 16.03 -14.04
CA VAL A 38 -16.32 16.98 -15.04
C VAL A 38 -16.97 16.66 -16.38
N PRO A 39 -17.59 17.64 -17.08
CA PRO A 39 -18.21 17.40 -18.38
C PRO A 39 -17.18 16.88 -19.39
N ASN A 40 -17.59 15.98 -20.26
CA ASN A 40 -16.79 15.56 -21.38
C ASN A 40 -16.53 16.74 -22.34
N PRO A 41 -15.47 16.70 -23.16
CA PRO A 41 -15.19 17.74 -24.16
C PRO A 41 -16.37 17.98 -25.13
N ASP A 42 -17.17 16.95 -25.36
CA ASP A 42 -18.35 16.95 -26.24
C ASP A 42 -19.61 17.53 -25.55
N GLU A 43 -19.61 17.63 -24.21
CA GLU A 43 -20.73 18.18 -23.44
C GLU A 43 -20.74 19.72 -23.40
N ASN A 44 -19.73 20.37 -24.00
CA ASN A 44 -19.70 21.81 -24.21
C ASN A 44 -19.91 22.09 -25.70
N ASP A 45 -21.18 22.25 -26.09
CA ASP A 45 -21.62 22.40 -27.49
C ASP A 45 -21.41 23.80 -28.06
N ASP A 46 -20.86 24.77 -27.31
CA ASP A 46 -20.75 26.13 -27.82
C ASP A 46 -19.54 26.26 -28.77
N PRO A 47 -19.75 26.34 -30.10
CA PRO A 47 -18.69 26.81 -30.98
C PRO A 47 -18.28 28.23 -30.56
N PRO A 48 -17.00 28.60 -30.72
CA PRO A 48 -16.57 29.96 -30.44
C PRO A 48 -17.42 30.96 -31.23
N GLN A 49 -18.12 31.84 -30.52
CA GLN A 49 -18.86 32.97 -31.11
C GLN A 49 -17.83 34.00 -31.58
N TYR A 50 -17.54 34.04 -32.88
CA TYR A 50 -16.73 35.10 -33.47
C TYR A 50 -17.60 36.35 -33.67
N ALA A 51 -17.27 37.41 -32.93
CA ALA A 51 -17.85 38.75 -33.06
C ALA A 51 -17.19 39.56 -34.19
#